data_AF-A0A525C4H5-F1
#
_entry.id   AF-A0A525C4H5-F1
#
_cell.length_a   1.000
_cell.length_b   1.000
_cell.length_c   1.000
_cell.angle_alpha   90.00
_cell.angle_beta   90.00
_cell.angle_gamma   90.00
#
_symmetry.space_group_name_H-M   'P 1'
#
loop_
_entity.id
_entity.type
_entity.pdbx_description
1 polymer ?
#
loop_
_entity_poly.entity_id
_entity_poly.type
_entity_poly.pdbx_seq_one_letter_code
_entity_poly.pdbx_strand_id
1 'polypeptide(L)'
;MPAGKKTISIISIFALLLICGSCATKPAPRWEASLSNEKKSPFSLLYTDEQNRGHWILPLLGSPSLEGEWEKTENGMILHIDKLHLFLNWPEGWSSIEYMAEGVVQWEKTENQLYVASIIEAPQLIGVDKAEIRLRDTRLTGDRAWQEARRRSDRNLEITRLWREHAQPRLFTNARPHYPWHLINPKENFEEFWGRHFFPERYGFKHVYQTEFADAEIISGEDIGCNTAVSQHLLPPEYQALRNSGTLFRDFEEGMEWVYLTWIWDHFFENVLPQLSFVLVE
;
A
#
# COMPACT_ATOMS: atom_id res chain seq x y z
N MET A 1 -67.67 44.72 -8.31
CA MET A 1 -66.31 44.58 -8.86
C MET A 1 -65.87 43.14 -8.66
N PRO A 2 -65.43 42.42 -9.71
CA PRO A 2 -65.31 40.97 -9.68
C PRO A 2 -64.04 40.49 -8.97
N ALA A 3 -64.17 39.40 -8.23
CA ALA A 3 -63.08 38.70 -7.56
C ALA A 3 -62.16 38.04 -8.59
N GLY A 4 -60.89 38.44 -8.59
CA GLY A 4 -59.84 37.81 -9.40
C GLY A 4 -59.53 36.41 -8.90
N LYS A 5 -59.80 35.39 -9.73
CA LYS A 5 -59.33 34.02 -9.52
C LYS A 5 -57.81 33.99 -9.69
N LYS A 6 -57.08 33.69 -8.62
CA LYS A 6 -55.65 33.33 -8.69
C LYS A 6 -55.53 31.89 -9.16
N THR A 7 -55.21 31.70 -10.43
CA THR A 7 -54.72 30.42 -10.95
C THR A 7 -53.33 30.18 -10.39
N ILE A 8 -53.24 29.36 -9.34
CA ILE A 8 -51.96 28.83 -8.86
C ILE A 8 -51.47 27.86 -9.94
N SER A 9 -50.36 28.22 -10.58
CA SER A 9 -49.73 27.42 -11.62
C SER A 9 -49.17 26.13 -11.01
N ILE A 10 -49.84 25.00 -11.30
CA ILE A 10 -49.42 23.64 -10.90
C ILE A 10 -48.01 23.29 -11.42
N ILE A 11 -47.52 24.04 -12.42
CA ILE A 11 -46.21 23.84 -13.04
C ILE A 11 -45.05 24.18 -12.09
N SER A 12 -45.25 25.02 -11.07
CA SER A 12 -44.18 25.37 -10.12
C SER A 12 -43.94 24.32 -9.02
N ILE A 13 -44.84 23.35 -8.83
CA ILE A 13 -44.68 22.30 -7.81
C ILE A 13 -43.88 21.10 -8.36
N PHE A 14 -43.91 20.85 -9.67
CA PHE A 14 -43.12 19.77 -10.27
C PHE A 14 -41.63 20.11 -10.48
N ALA A 15 -41.27 21.40 -10.56
CA ALA A 15 -39.88 21.83 -10.66
C ALA A 15 -39.12 21.76 -9.31
N LEU A 16 -39.84 21.73 -8.17
CA LEU A 16 -39.21 21.63 -6.85
C LEU A 16 -38.95 20.19 -6.39
N LEU A 17 -39.59 19.19 -7.02
CA LEU A 17 -39.39 17.78 -6.70
C LEU A 17 -38.23 17.12 -7.48
N LEU A 18 -37.65 17.82 -8.45
CA LEU A 18 -36.51 17.32 -9.25
C LEU A 18 -35.13 17.74 -8.71
N ILE A 19 -35.07 18.56 -7.65
CA ILE A 19 -33.80 19.01 -7.04
C ILE A 19 -33.47 18.24 -5.75
N CYS A 20 -34.41 17.46 -5.18
CA CYS A 20 -34.15 16.58 -4.03
C CYS A 20 -33.57 15.20 -4.42
N GLY A 21 -33.18 15.02 -5.68
CA GLY A 21 -32.32 13.91 -6.13
C GLY A 21 -30.85 14.17 -5.83
N SER A 22 -30.54 14.92 -4.76
CA SER A 22 -29.20 15.01 -4.19
C SER A 22 -28.69 13.59 -3.96
N CYS A 23 -27.66 13.27 -4.74
CA CYS A 23 -26.73 12.16 -4.59
C CYS A 23 -26.89 11.44 -3.24
N ALA A 24 -27.75 10.42 -3.20
CA ALA A 24 -27.59 9.35 -2.24
C ALA A 24 -26.33 8.57 -2.68
N THR A 25 -25.16 9.17 -2.46
CA THR A 25 -23.91 8.43 -2.35
C THR A 25 -24.19 7.42 -1.26
N LYS A 26 -24.41 6.15 -1.66
CA LYS A 26 -24.46 5.06 -0.70
C LYS A 26 -23.25 5.25 0.23
N PRO A 27 -23.42 5.23 1.56
CA PRO A 27 -22.28 5.30 2.45
C PRO A 27 -21.31 4.21 2.01
N ALA A 28 -20.04 4.58 1.83
CA ALA A 28 -19.02 3.59 1.52
C ALA A 28 -19.11 2.48 2.59
N PRO A 29 -19.08 1.20 2.20
CA PRO A 29 -19.09 0.12 3.17
C PRO A 29 -17.94 0.34 4.16
N ARG A 30 -18.24 0.47 5.45
CA ARG A 30 -17.21 0.52 6.49
C ARG A 30 -16.68 -0.90 6.68
N TRP A 31 -15.37 -1.05 6.56
CA TRP A 31 -14.71 -2.31 6.87
C TRP A 31 -14.43 -2.34 8.36
N GLU A 32 -15.14 -3.21 9.07
CA GLU A 32 -14.73 -3.56 10.42
C GLU A 32 -13.46 -4.40 10.28
N ALA A 33 -12.32 -3.85 10.71
CA ALA A 33 -11.17 -4.66 11.06
C ALA A 33 -11.52 -5.41 12.35
N SER A 34 -12.45 -6.38 12.25
CA SER A 34 -12.87 -7.13 13.42
C SER A 34 -11.72 -8.03 13.86
N LEU A 35 -11.41 -7.97 15.15
CA LEU A 35 -10.59 -8.94 15.88
C LEU A 35 -11.34 -10.27 15.98
N SER A 36 -11.74 -10.86 14.85
CA SER A 36 -12.41 -12.17 14.85
C SER A 36 -11.36 -13.28 14.94
N ASN A 37 -11.54 -14.16 15.92
CA ASN A 37 -10.64 -15.27 16.24
C ASN A 37 -10.52 -16.35 15.15
N GLU A 38 -11.16 -16.19 13.99
CA GLU A 38 -11.17 -17.21 12.95
C GLU A 38 -10.79 -16.63 11.58
N LYS A 39 -9.50 -16.79 11.27
CA LYS A 39 -8.86 -16.77 9.94
C LYS A 39 -8.59 -15.38 9.32
N LYS A 40 -7.31 -14.98 9.45
CA LYS A 40 -6.50 -14.31 8.41
C LYS A 40 -7.06 -13.01 7.81
N SER A 41 -7.67 -12.13 8.61
CA SER A 41 -7.75 -10.73 8.20
C SER A 41 -6.41 -10.06 8.55
N PRO A 42 -5.86 -9.14 7.72
CA PRO A 42 -4.72 -8.34 8.15
C PRO A 42 -5.17 -7.47 9.33
N PHE A 43 -4.79 -7.89 10.53
CA PHE A 43 -5.13 -7.17 11.76
C PHE A 43 -4.29 -5.90 11.82
N SER A 44 -4.95 -4.76 12.01
CA SER A 44 -4.27 -3.56 12.47
C SER A 44 -4.25 -3.59 13.99
N LEU A 45 -3.09 -3.39 14.60
CA LEU A 45 -2.93 -3.37 16.05
C LEU A 45 -2.35 -2.03 16.49
N LEU A 46 -2.96 -1.43 17.52
CA LEU A 46 -2.46 -0.23 18.19
C LEU A 46 -2.09 -0.62 19.61
N TYR A 47 -0.88 -0.28 20.05
CA TYR A 47 -0.45 -0.53 21.43
C TYR A 47 0.60 0.48 21.88
N THR A 48 0.95 0.42 23.16
CA THR A 48 2.05 1.18 23.76
C THR A 48 3.09 0.19 24.29
N ASP A 49 4.36 0.41 24.02
CA ASP A 49 5.44 -0.43 24.54
C ASP A 49 5.86 -0.07 25.97
N GLU A 50 6.84 -0.80 26.51
CA GLU A 50 7.39 -0.57 27.85
C GLU A 50 8.10 0.79 28.00
N GLN A 51 8.47 1.41 26.87
CA GLN A 51 9.12 2.71 26.80
C GLN A 51 8.11 3.85 26.62
N ASN A 52 6.80 3.56 26.69
CA ASN A 52 5.70 4.48 26.41
C ASN A 52 5.67 5.02 24.97
N ARG A 53 6.28 4.31 24.01
CA ARG A 53 6.14 4.65 22.59
C ARG A 53 4.89 4.01 22.02
N GLY A 54 4.26 4.72 21.11
CA GLY A 54 3.14 4.23 20.36
C GLY A 54 3.53 3.38 19.19
N HIS A 55 2.81 2.28 19.00
CA HIS A 55 3.01 1.34 17.90
C HIS A 55 1.71 1.12 17.15
N TRP A 56 1.80 1.19 15.83
CA TRP A 56 0.71 0.89 14.91
C TRP A 56 1.17 -0.12 13.86
N ILE A 57 0.75 -1.37 14.02
CA ILE A 57 0.97 -2.42 13.02
C ILE A 57 -0.04 -2.22 11.89
N LEU A 58 0.46 -1.95 10.69
CA LEU A 58 -0.36 -1.72 9.52
C LEU A 58 -0.93 -3.04 8.99
N PRO A 59 -2.19 -3.03 8.49
CA PRO A 59 -2.82 -4.19 7.86
C PRO A 59 -2.33 -4.39 6.42
N LEU A 60 -1.02 -4.25 6.20
CA LEU A 60 -0.35 -4.38 4.91
C LEU A 60 0.49 -5.68 4.87
N LEU A 61 0.89 -6.08 3.67
CA LEU A 61 1.78 -7.23 3.49
C LEU A 61 3.09 -6.99 4.27
N GLY A 62 3.54 -8.00 5.03
CA GLY A 62 4.72 -7.89 5.89
C GLY A 62 4.46 -7.19 7.23
N SER A 63 3.23 -6.71 7.49
CA SER A 63 2.82 -6.08 8.73
C SER A 63 3.80 -5.02 9.26
N PRO A 64 4.17 -4.01 8.44
CA PRO A 64 5.07 -2.94 8.87
C PRO A 64 4.49 -2.20 10.08
N SER A 65 5.35 -1.80 11.01
CA SER A 65 4.97 -1.09 12.23
C SER A 65 5.37 0.37 12.12
N LEU A 66 4.42 1.27 12.34
CA LEU A 66 4.68 2.68 12.58
C LEU A 66 4.89 2.92 14.06
N GLU A 67 5.91 3.71 14.40
CA GLU A 67 6.26 4.04 15.77
C GLU A 67 6.30 5.56 15.98
N GLY A 68 5.99 5.98 17.20
CA GLY A 68 5.92 7.40 17.53
C GLY A 68 5.59 7.69 18.98
N GLU A 69 5.21 8.93 19.26
CA GLU A 69 4.73 9.37 20.57
C GLU A 69 3.19 9.42 20.57
N TRP A 70 2.57 8.83 21.60
CA TRP A 70 1.13 8.95 21.83
C TRP A 70 0.79 10.23 22.58
N GLU A 71 -0.13 11.00 22.03
CA GLU A 71 -0.81 12.10 22.71
C GLU A 71 -2.26 11.70 22.98
N LYS A 72 -2.66 11.72 24.26
CA LYS A 72 -4.07 11.48 24.64
C LYS A 72 -4.84 12.79 24.56
N THR A 73 -5.99 12.76 23.88
CA THR A 73 -6.90 13.90 23.77
C THR A 73 -8.22 13.58 24.47
N GLU A 74 -9.10 14.57 24.62
CA GLU A 74 -10.43 14.37 25.23
C GLU A 74 -11.28 13.35 24.46
N ASN A 75 -11.09 13.25 23.14
CA ASN A 75 -11.93 12.45 22.24
C ASN A 75 -11.21 11.23 21.65
N GLY A 76 -9.96 10.97 22.04
CA GLY A 76 -9.19 9.87 21.46
C GLY A 76 -7.68 9.97 21.68
N MET A 77 -6.91 9.58 20.65
CA MET A 77 -5.45 9.54 20.70
C MET A 77 -4.84 9.98 19.37
N ILE A 78 -3.67 10.60 19.44
CA ILE A 78 -2.89 11.05 18.29
C ILE A 78 -1.53 10.37 18.34
N LEU A 79 -1.11 9.75 17.24
CA LEU A 79 0.24 9.23 17.06
C LEU A 79 1.05 10.22 16.24
N HIS A 80 2.11 10.76 16.86
CA HIS A 80 3.14 11.52 16.17
C HIS A 80 4.22 10.55 15.69
N ILE A 81 4.16 10.18 14.42
CA ILE A 81 4.99 9.13 13.80
C ILE A 81 6.38 9.70 13.52
N ASP A 82 7.42 8.95 13.93
CA ASP A 82 8.81 9.28 13.63
C ASP A 82 9.59 8.13 12.96
N LYS A 83 9.02 6.92 12.95
CA LYS A 83 9.71 5.72 12.51
C LYS A 83 8.76 4.70 11.88
N LEU A 84 9.29 3.97 10.92
CA LEU A 84 8.69 2.73 10.41
C LEU A 84 9.68 1.57 10.58
N HIS A 85 9.21 0.47 11.17
CA HIS A 85 9.92 -0.81 11.22
C HIS A 85 9.37 -1.77 10.16
N LEU A 86 10.29 -2.40 9.43
CA LEU A 86 10.00 -3.40 8.42
C LEU A 86 10.87 -4.63 8.63
N PHE A 87 10.24 -5.79 8.79
CA PHE A 87 10.92 -7.08 8.83
C PHE A 87 10.56 -7.91 7.60
N LEU A 88 11.58 -8.26 6.83
CA LEU A 88 11.48 -9.04 5.60
C LEU A 88 12.13 -10.40 5.83
N ASN A 89 11.45 -11.48 5.48
CA ASN A 89 11.96 -12.83 5.66
C ASN A 89 11.73 -13.66 4.40
N TRP A 90 12.80 -14.24 3.87
CA TRP A 90 12.77 -15.05 2.65
C TRP A 90 13.56 -16.35 2.86
N PRO A 91 13.46 -17.36 1.97
CA PRO A 91 14.00 -18.69 2.22
C PRO A 91 15.49 -18.73 2.60
N GLU A 92 16.26 -17.74 2.14
CA GLU A 92 17.71 -17.69 2.31
C GLU A 92 18.18 -16.57 3.23
N GLY A 93 17.29 -15.85 3.91
CA GLY A 93 17.71 -14.67 4.66
C GLY A 93 16.58 -13.85 5.28
N TRP A 94 16.99 -12.77 5.94
CA TRP A 94 16.07 -11.77 6.47
C TRP A 94 16.70 -10.37 6.45
N SER A 95 15.85 -9.34 6.43
CA SER A 95 16.23 -7.94 6.64
C SER A 95 15.37 -7.35 7.75
N SER A 96 15.99 -6.66 8.70
CA SER A 96 15.30 -5.74 9.61
C SER A 96 15.71 -4.33 9.21
N ILE A 97 14.73 -3.50 8.87
CA ILE A 97 14.95 -2.15 8.36
C ILE A 97 14.16 -1.17 9.24
N GLU A 98 14.84 -0.13 9.68
CA GLU A 98 14.23 1.02 10.36
C GLU A 98 14.30 2.21 9.39
N TYR A 99 13.14 2.77 9.10
CA TYR A 99 12.97 3.99 8.33
C TYR A 99 12.74 5.17 9.26
N MET A 100 13.36 6.30 8.96
CA MET A 100 12.82 7.59 9.36
C MET A 100 11.49 7.82 8.64
N ALA A 101 10.47 8.11 9.41
CA ALA A 101 9.16 8.50 8.89
C ALA A 101 8.71 9.79 9.58
N GLU A 102 7.77 10.49 8.99
CA GLU A 102 7.08 11.61 9.65
C GLU A 102 5.60 11.55 9.31
N GLY A 103 4.74 11.94 10.25
CA GLY A 103 3.30 12.00 10.01
C GLY A 103 2.51 12.04 11.31
N VAL A 104 1.23 12.37 11.19
CA VAL A 104 0.36 12.52 12.35
C VAL A 104 -1.00 11.90 12.02
N VAL A 105 -1.38 10.89 12.81
CA VAL A 105 -2.65 10.18 12.65
C VAL A 105 -3.42 10.26 13.97
N GLN A 106 -4.70 10.59 13.88
CA GLN A 106 -5.59 10.71 15.02
C GLN A 106 -6.65 9.60 14.97
N TRP A 107 -6.93 8.98 16.11
CA TRP A 107 -8.03 8.05 16.28
C TRP A 107 -9.07 8.68 17.19
N GLU A 108 -10.27 8.90 16.65
CA GLU A 108 -11.40 9.43 17.41
C GLU A 108 -12.41 8.34 17.73
N LYS A 109 -12.91 8.37 18.97
CA LYS A 109 -13.91 7.42 19.42
C LYS A 109 -15.28 7.76 18.85
N THR A 110 -15.88 6.82 18.14
CA THR A 110 -17.26 6.92 17.65
C THR A 110 -18.28 6.56 18.72
N GLU A 111 -19.54 6.90 18.47
CA GLU A 111 -20.68 6.56 19.35
C GLU A 111 -20.76 5.05 19.66
N ASN A 112 -20.35 4.20 18.70
CA ASN A 112 -20.38 2.75 18.81
C ASN A 112 -19.15 2.14 19.52
N GLN A 113 -18.35 2.94 20.24
CA GLN A 113 -17.11 2.51 20.91
C GLN A 113 -16.00 2.03 19.95
N LEU A 114 -16.17 2.18 18.64
CA LEU A 114 -15.13 1.96 17.65
C LEU A 114 -14.29 3.22 17.46
N TYR A 115 -13.04 3.07 17.06
CA TYR A 115 -12.19 4.19 16.68
C TYR A 115 -12.14 4.35 15.15
N VAL A 116 -12.14 5.58 14.68
CA VAL A 116 -11.90 5.91 13.26
C VAL A 116 -10.64 6.74 13.18
N ALA A 117 -9.76 6.38 12.24
CA ALA A 117 -8.54 7.11 11.99
C ALA A 117 -8.79 8.28 11.03
N SER A 118 -8.21 9.44 11.33
CA SER A 118 -8.09 10.59 10.45
C SER A 118 -6.62 10.97 10.31
N ILE A 119 -6.24 11.40 9.11
CA ILE A 119 -4.88 11.86 8.82
C ILE A 119 -4.84 13.36 9.07
N ILE A 120 -3.98 13.79 9.99
CA ILE A 120 -3.65 15.21 10.20
C ILE A 120 -2.49 15.57 9.26
N GLU A 121 -1.44 14.74 9.27
CA GLU A 121 -0.29 14.84 8.37
C GLU A 121 -0.01 13.47 7.76
N ALA A 122 -0.03 13.38 6.43
CA ALA A 122 0.14 12.12 5.72
C ALA A 122 1.51 11.51 6.03
N PRO A 123 1.59 10.23 6.46
CA PRO A 123 2.86 9.60 6.74
C PRO A 123 3.78 9.57 5.52
N GLN A 124 5.02 10.03 5.67
CA GLN A 124 6.05 10.04 4.63
C GLN A 124 7.24 9.18 5.05
N LEU A 125 7.83 8.45 4.09
CA LEU A 125 9.08 7.73 4.28
C LEU A 125 10.24 8.65 3.88
N ILE A 126 11.05 9.06 4.85
CA ILE A 126 12.16 10.00 4.61
C ILE A 126 13.41 9.26 4.11
N GLY A 127 13.70 8.11 4.72
CA GLY A 127 14.85 7.29 4.32
C GLY A 127 15.17 6.20 5.32
N VAL A 128 16.06 5.29 4.94
CA VAL A 128 16.56 4.23 5.82
C VAL A 128 17.47 4.86 6.88
N ASP A 129 17.15 4.63 8.15
CA ASP A 129 17.95 5.04 9.31
C ASP A 129 18.93 3.93 9.69
N LYS A 130 18.42 2.69 9.80
CA LYS A 130 19.20 1.53 10.22
C LYS A 130 18.75 0.28 9.50
N ALA A 131 19.69 -0.64 9.30
CA ALA A 131 19.39 -1.96 8.76
C ALA A 131 20.30 -3.04 9.33
N GLU A 132 19.76 -4.26 9.37
CA GLU A 132 20.50 -5.50 9.53
C GLU A 132 20.02 -6.49 8.48
N ILE A 133 20.96 -7.13 7.79
CA ILE A 133 20.65 -8.05 6.69
C ILE A 133 21.40 -9.35 6.92
N ARG A 134 20.70 -10.47 6.84
CA ARG A 134 21.29 -11.80 6.77
C ARG A 134 21.05 -12.40 5.39
N LEU A 135 22.14 -12.77 4.72
CA LEU A 135 22.17 -13.46 3.44
C LEU A 135 22.87 -14.81 3.61
N ARG A 136 22.10 -15.89 3.71
CA ARG A 136 22.58 -17.26 4.00
C ARG A 136 23.42 -17.27 5.29
N ASP A 137 24.74 -17.43 5.14
CA ASP A 137 25.74 -17.45 6.22
C ASP A 137 26.40 -16.10 6.46
N THR A 138 26.12 -15.10 5.64
CA THR A 138 26.66 -13.74 5.76
C THR A 138 25.70 -12.85 6.53
N ARG A 139 26.21 -12.07 7.49
CA ARG A 139 25.47 -11.01 8.16
C ARG A 139 26.10 -9.65 7.84
N LEU A 140 25.30 -8.73 7.32
CA LEU A 140 25.63 -7.34 7.13
C LEU A 140 25.06 -6.54 8.31
N THR A 141 25.87 -5.65 8.89
CA THR A 141 25.47 -4.73 9.97
C THR A 141 26.11 -3.36 9.75
N GLY A 142 25.64 -2.34 10.49
CA GLY A 142 26.17 -0.98 10.44
C GLY A 142 26.07 -0.37 9.04
N ASP A 143 27.09 0.42 8.66
CA ASP A 143 27.11 1.16 7.39
C ASP A 143 26.91 0.29 6.16
N ARG A 144 27.40 -0.97 6.17
CA ARG A 144 27.25 -1.88 5.02
C ARG A 144 25.79 -2.30 4.82
N ALA A 145 25.10 -2.66 5.89
CA ALA A 145 23.68 -3.01 5.82
C ALA A 145 22.84 -1.78 5.47
N TRP A 146 23.16 -0.62 6.07
CA TRP A 146 22.50 0.63 5.78
C TRP A 146 22.63 1.02 4.29
N GLN A 147 23.83 0.97 3.71
CA GLN A 147 24.06 1.28 2.30
C GLN A 147 23.27 0.34 1.37
N GLU A 148 23.25 -0.95 1.68
CA GLU A 148 22.54 -1.94 0.86
C GLU A 148 21.03 -1.73 0.93
N ALA A 149 20.48 -1.56 2.15
CA ALA A 149 19.08 -1.25 2.37
C ALA A 149 18.68 0.07 1.70
N ARG A 150 19.50 1.13 1.81
CA ARG A 150 19.24 2.41 1.16
C ARG A 150 19.19 2.28 -0.37
N ARG A 151 20.16 1.60 -0.99
CA ARG A 151 20.15 1.38 -2.45
C ARG A 151 18.92 0.61 -2.89
N ARG A 152 18.50 -0.41 -2.13
CA ARG A 152 17.27 -1.17 -2.40
C ARG A 152 16.02 -0.29 -2.26
N SER A 153 15.95 0.50 -1.18
CA SER A 153 14.89 1.49 -0.97
C SER A 153 14.74 2.44 -2.16
N ASP A 154 15.83 3.09 -2.56
CA ASP A 154 15.83 4.09 -3.63
C ASP A 154 15.36 3.47 -4.96
N ARG A 155 15.83 2.26 -5.28
CA ARG A 155 15.35 1.51 -6.46
C ARG A 155 13.88 1.15 -6.37
N ASN A 156 13.42 0.63 -5.22
CA ASN A 156 12.02 0.23 -5.03
C ASN A 156 11.07 1.43 -5.15
N LEU A 157 11.41 2.55 -4.52
CA LEU A 157 10.63 3.80 -4.62
C LEU A 157 10.52 4.27 -6.07
N GLU A 158 11.63 4.27 -6.81
CA GLU A 158 11.63 4.75 -8.18
C GLU A 158 10.88 3.82 -9.14
N ILE A 159 11.11 2.50 -9.04
CA ILE A 159 10.40 1.53 -9.90
C ILE A 159 8.91 1.51 -9.59
N THR A 160 8.50 1.59 -8.32
CA THR A 160 7.08 1.64 -7.96
C THR A 160 6.42 2.95 -8.36
N ARG A 161 7.13 4.08 -8.34
CA ARG A 161 6.66 5.36 -8.87
C ARG A 161 6.42 5.28 -10.38
N LEU A 162 7.41 4.86 -11.15
CA LEU A 162 7.29 4.68 -12.60
C LEU A 162 6.16 3.71 -12.94
N TRP A 163 6.06 2.62 -12.18
CA TRP A 163 5.00 1.65 -12.40
C TRP A 163 3.62 2.21 -12.11
N ARG A 164 3.44 3.04 -11.07
CA ARG A 164 2.16 3.72 -10.81
C ARG A 164 1.73 4.66 -11.94
N GLU A 165 2.69 5.30 -12.62
CA GLU A 165 2.42 6.18 -13.77
C GLU A 165 1.98 5.40 -15.01
N HIS A 166 2.46 4.16 -15.20
CA HIS A 166 2.18 3.33 -16.38
C HIS A 166 1.10 2.26 -16.17
N ALA A 167 0.94 1.75 -14.96
CA ALA A 167 -0.07 0.75 -14.63
C ALA A 167 -1.45 1.39 -14.74
N GLN A 168 -2.28 0.85 -15.63
CA GLN A 168 -3.65 1.35 -15.77
C GLN A 168 -4.34 1.39 -14.40
N PRO A 169 -5.11 2.45 -14.11
CA PRO A 169 -5.81 2.62 -12.86
C PRO A 169 -6.75 1.46 -12.48
N ARG A 170 -6.96 0.41 -13.28
CA ARG A 170 -7.89 -0.69 -12.97
C ARG A 170 -7.65 -1.41 -11.64
N LEU A 171 -6.44 -1.34 -11.09
CA LEU A 171 -6.15 -1.86 -9.74
C LEU A 171 -6.52 -0.87 -8.63
N PHE A 172 -6.65 0.41 -8.98
CA PHE A 172 -7.00 1.53 -8.10
C PHE A 172 -8.39 2.13 -8.37
N THR A 173 -9.06 1.75 -9.46
CA THR A 173 -10.27 2.40 -9.98
C THR A 173 -11.31 1.39 -10.48
N ASN A 174 -12.51 1.55 -9.92
CA ASN A 174 -13.83 1.35 -10.52
C ASN A 174 -14.32 -0.04 -10.92
N ALA A 175 -13.49 -1.07 -11.11
CA ALA A 175 -14.04 -2.42 -11.39
C ALA A 175 -14.61 -3.09 -10.12
N ARG A 176 -14.00 -2.82 -8.96
CA ARG A 176 -14.47 -3.22 -7.63
C ARG A 176 -14.01 -2.20 -6.57
N PRO A 177 -14.55 -0.97 -6.54
CA PRO A 177 -14.22 0.03 -5.52
C PRO A 177 -14.52 -0.43 -4.08
N HIS A 178 -15.20 -1.57 -3.93
CA HIS A 178 -15.61 -2.19 -2.68
C HIS A 178 -14.95 -3.56 -2.44
N TYR A 179 -13.81 -3.87 -3.09
CA TYR A 179 -13.08 -5.12 -2.85
C TYR A 179 -11.58 -4.83 -2.77
N PRO A 180 -11.00 -4.76 -1.56
CA PRO A 180 -9.57 -4.56 -1.42
C PRO A 180 -8.87 -5.88 -1.75
N TRP A 181 -8.77 -6.19 -3.05
CA TRP A 181 -8.13 -7.40 -3.56
C TRP A 181 -6.69 -7.52 -3.01
N HIS A 182 -6.00 -6.38 -2.86
CA HIS A 182 -4.68 -6.32 -2.25
C HIS A 182 -4.65 -6.60 -0.74
N LEU A 183 -5.80 -6.68 -0.03
CA LEU A 183 -5.89 -7.09 1.38
C LEU A 183 -6.34 -8.54 1.54
N ILE A 184 -6.94 -9.14 0.51
CA ILE A 184 -7.45 -10.51 0.53
C ILE A 184 -6.42 -11.41 -0.15
N ASN A 185 -5.59 -12.12 0.62
CA ASN A 185 -4.39 -12.82 0.12
C ASN A 185 -3.40 -11.85 -0.55
N PRO A 186 -2.91 -10.82 0.19
CA PRO A 186 -2.05 -9.76 -0.34
C PRO A 186 -0.82 -10.32 -1.07
N LYS A 187 -0.23 -11.39 -0.53
CA LYS A 187 0.99 -11.99 -1.04
C LYS A 187 0.79 -12.58 -2.43
N GLU A 188 -0.13 -13.53 -2.55
CA GLU A 188 -0.40 -14.25 -3.80
C GLU A 188 -0.86 -13.30 -4.90
N ASN A 189 -1.70 -12.34 -4.53
CA ASN A 189 -2.21 -11.34 -5.46
C ASN A 189 -1.10 -10.40 -5.95
N PHE A 190 -0.27 -9.88 -5.04
CA PHE A 190 0.82 -9.00 -5.44
C PHE A 190 1.90 -9.76 -6.24
N GLU A 191 2.17 -11.02 -5.90
CA GLU A 191 3.08 -11.88 -6.66
C GLU A 191 2.57 -12.13 -8.08
N GLU A 192 1.28 -12.47 -8.23
CA GLU A 192 0.68 -12.65 -9.55
C GLU A 192 0.69 -11.34 -10.35
N PHE A 193 0.44 -10.20 -9.70
CA PHE A 193 0.41 -8.91 -10.36
C PHE A 193 1.81 -8.43 -10.77
N TRP A 194 2.70 -8.24 -9.79
CA TRP A 194 4.03 -7.68 -9.97
C TRP A 194 4.96 -8.69 -10.63
N GLY A 195 5.00 -9.92 -10.13
CA GLY A 195 5.88 -10.98 -10.62
C GLY A 195 5.63 -11.32 -12.09
N ARG A 196 4.37 -11.52 -12.50
CA ARG A 196 4.07 -11.77 -13.94
C ARG A 196 4.28 -10.56 -14.83
N HIS A 197 4.24 -9.36 -14.25
CA HIS A 197 4.45 -8.16 -15.02
C HIS A 197 5.94 -7.94 -15.28
N PHE A 198 6.75 -7.86 -14.23
CA PHE A 198 8.18 -7.59 -14.35
C PHE A 198 9.01 -8.82 -14.68
N PHE A 199 8.59 -10.03 -14.30
CA PHE A 199 9.37 -11.26 -14.46
C PHE A 199 8.54 -12.41 -15.06
N PRO A 200 7.89 -12.21 -16.22
CA PRO A 200 7.06 -13.25 -16.85
C PRO A 200 7.83 -14.54 -17.19
N GLU A 201 9.16 -14.48 -17.30
CA GLU A 201 10.03 -15.63 -17.49
C GLU A 201 9.97 -16.61 -16.30
N ARG A 202 9.70 -16.08 -15.09
CA ARG A 202 9.59 -16.87 -13.86
C ARG A 202 8.15 -17.17 -13.47
N TYR A 203 7.25 -16.19 -13.56
CA TYR A 203 5.86 -16.31 -13.08
C TYR A 203 4.84 -16.59 -14.20
N GLY A 204 5.32 -16.70 -15.44
CA GLY A 204 4.51 -17.00 -16.62
C GLY A 204 4.15 -15.76 -17.43
N PHE A 205 4.35 -15.85 -18.75
CA PHE A 205 3.93 -14.82 -19.69
C PHE A 205 2.41 -14.75 -19.80
N LYS A 206 1.86 -13.53 -19.77
CA LYS A 206 0.50 -13.28 -20.27
C LYS A 206 0.45 -13.66 -21.76
N HIS A 207 -0.70 -14.13 -22.24
CA HIS A 207 -0.86 -14.59 -23.63
C HIS A 207 -0.32 -13.60 -24.68
N VAL A 208 -0.43 -12.29 -24.44
CA VAL A 208 0.06 -11.24 -25.34
C VAL A 208 1.59 -11.28 -25.50
N TYR A 209 2.32 -11.53 -24.42
CA TYR A 209 3.79 -11.54 -24.43
C TYR A 209 4.39 -12.82 -25.01
N GLN A 210 3.64 -13.93 -24.99
CA GLN A 210 4.10 -15.21 -25.53
C GLN A 210 4.28 -15.17 -27.04
N THR A 211 3.53 -14.35 -27.76
CA THR A 211 3.63 -14.24 -29.22
C THR A 211 4.49 -13.07 -29.67
N GLU A 212 4.49 -11.96 -28.93
CA GLU A 212 5.20 -10.74 -29.34
C GLU A 212 6.71 -10.81 -29.05
N PHE A 213 7.11 -11.53 -28.00
CA PHE A 213 8.50 -11.53 -27.52
C PHE A 213 9.17 -12.92 -27.54
N ALA A 214 8.58 -13.90 -28.24
CA ALA A 214 9.05 -15.29 -28.25
C ALA A 214 10.52 -15.44 -28.69
N ASP A 215 10.92 -14.66 -29.70
CA ASP A 215 12.24 -14.76 -30.34
C ASP A 215 13.25 -13.71 -29.85
N ALA A 216 12.90 -12.95 -28.80
CA ALA A 216 13.76 -11.89 -28.29
C ALA A 216 14.98 -12.46 -27.55
N GLU A 217 16.06 -11.68 -27.54
CA GLU A 217 17.30 -12.05 -26.85
C GLU A 217 17.05 -12.19 -25.34
N ILE A 218 17.57 -13.28 -24.77
CA ILE A 218 17.58 -13.53 -23.33
C ILE A 218 18.98 -13.28 -22.79
N ILE A 219 19.10 -12.34 -21.87
CA ILE A 219 20.34 -12.06 -21.14
C ILE A 219 20.29 -12.77 -19.80
N SER A 220 21.34 -13.53 -19.47
CA SER A 220 21.50 -14.11 -18.13
C SER A 220 21.89 -13.03 -17.12
N GLY A 221 20.97 -12.72 -16.21
CA GLY A 221 21.25 -11.98 -14.98
C GLY A 221 21.74 -12.91 -13.88
N GLU A 222 21.88 -12.38 -12.67
CA GLU A 222 22.42 -13.13 -11.52
C GLU A 222 21.61 -14.39 -11.20
N ASP A 223 20.28 -14.26 -11.11
CA ASP A 223 19.38 -15.31 -10.64
C ASP A 223 18.23 -15.61 -11.63
N ILE A 224 18.19 -14.92 -12.77
CA ILE A 224 17.13 -15.04 -13.78
C ILE A 224 17.66 -14.73 -15.19
N GLY A 225 17.14 -15.42 -16.20
CA GLY A 225 17.28 -15.01 -17.60
C GLY A 225 16.20 -14.01 -17.97
N CYS A 226 16.58 -12.80 -18.38
CA CYS A 226 15.66 -11.73 -18.72
C CYS A 226 15.52 -11.57 -20.23
N ASN A 227 14.28 -11.59 -20.72
CA ASN A 227 13.94 -11.24 -22.08
C ASN A 227 14.08 -9.72 -22.27
N THR A 228 14.97 -9.31 -23.19
CA THR A 228 15.31 -7.90 -23.42
C THR A 228 14.16 -7.09 -24.01
N ALA A 229 13.31 -7.71 -24.84
CA ALA A 229 12.15 -7.04 -25.41
C ALA A 229 11.11 -6.71 -24.31
N VAL A 230 10.95 -7.58 -23.31
CA VAL A 230 10.14 -7.28 -22.13
C VAL A 230 10.70 -6.06 -21.39
N SER A 231 12.02 -6.02 -21.14
CA SER A 231 12.64 -4.85 -20.50
C SER A 231 12.38 -3.56 -21.28
N GLN A 232 12.55 -3.60 -22.61
CA GLN A 232 12.34 -2.45 -23.49
C GLN A 232 10.88 -1.98 -23.51
N HIS A 233 9.94 -2.90 -23.41
CA HIS A 233 8.52 -2.60 -23.38
C HIS A 233 8.07 -2.01 -22.04
N LEU A 234 8.62 -2.50 -20.93
CA LEU A 234 8.15 -2.14 -19.58
C LEU A 234 8.85 -0.93 -18.97
N LEU A 235 10.12 -0.73 -19.29
CA LEU A 235 10.99 0.18 -18.56
C LEU A 235 11.63 1.21 -19.51
N PRO A 236 11.77 2.48 -19.06
CA PRO A 236 12.62 3.45 -19.71
C PRO A 236 14.06 2.94 -19.88
N PRO A 237 14.79 3.38 -20.92
CA PRO A 237 16.14 2.88 -21.23
C PRO A 237 17.10 2.81 -20.05
N GLU A 238 17.06 3.82 -19.18
CA GLU A 238 17.91 3.94 -17.99
C GLU A 238 17.67 2.84 -16.93
N TYR A 239 16.51 2.18 -16.92
CA TYR A 239 16.16 1.12 -15.97
C TYR A 239 16.21 -0.29 -16.57
N GLN A 240 16.34 -0.41 -17.89
CA GLN A 240 16.38 -1.73 -18.55
C GLN A 240 17.55 -2.59 -18.06
N ALA A 241 18.73 -1.98 -17.86
CA ALA A 241 19.91 -2.67 -17.34
C ALA A 241 19.69 -3.24 -15.94
N LEU A 242 18.91 -2.56 -15.11
CA LEU A 242 18.62 -2.97 -13.73
C LEU A 242 17.71 -4.20 -13.67
N ARG A 243 16.79 -4.32 -14.63
CA ARG A 243 16.02 -5.56 -14.82
C ARG A 243 16.91 -6.66 -15.39
N ASN A 244 17.63 -6.37 -16.48
CA ASN A 244 18.44 -7.35 -17.20
C ASN A 244 19.59 -7.93 -16.36
N SER A 245 20.10 -7.21 -15.36
CA SER A 245 21.09 -7.73 -14.41
C SER A 245 20.51 -8.77 -13.44
N GLY A 246 19.18 -8.86 -13.31
CA GLY A 246 18.50 -9.65 -12.29
C GLY A 246 18.36 -8.93 -10.94
N THR A 247 18.87 -7.71 -10.80
CA THR A 247 18.83 -6.97 -9.53
C THR A 247 17.40 -6.68 -9.07
N LEU A 248 16.51 -6.26 -9.98
CA LEU A 248 15.09 -6.06 -9.61
C LEU A 248 14.41 -7.37 -9.19
N PHE A 249 14.79 -8.48 -9.81
CA PHE A 249 14.21 -9.78 -9.47
C PHE A 249 14.63 -10.21 -8.06
N ARG A 250 15.90 -10.02 -7.72
CA ARG A 250 16.41 -10.26 -6.35
C ARG A 250 15.72 -9.36 -5.33
N ASP A 251 15.60 -8.06 -5.60
CA ASP A 251 14.92 -7.12 -4.70
C ASP A 251 13.45 -7.54 -4.45
N PHE A 252 12.79 -8.10 -5.47
CA PHE A 252 11.45 -8.64 -5.37
C PHE A 252 11.39 -9.94 -4.55
N GLU A 253 12.24 -10.93 -4.83
CA GLU A 253 12.22 -12.20 -4.10
C GLU A 253 12.66 -12.07 -2.62
N GLU A 254 13.59 -11.16 -2.33
CA GLU A 254 14.08 -10.90 -0.96
C GLU A 254 13.25 -9.86 -0.21
N GLY A 255 12.37 -9.13 -0.88
CA GLY A 255 11.73 -7.95 -0.29
C GLY A 255 10.42 -7.56 -0.94
N MET A 256 9.63 -8.52 -1.40
CA MET A 256 8.33 -8.27 -2.03
C MET A 256 7.43 -7.40 -1.14
N GLU A 257 7.45 -7.61 0.17
CA GLU A 257 6.67 -6.82 1.13
C GLU A 257 7.09 -5.35 1.13
N TRP A 258 8.37 -5.07 0.89
CA TRP A 258 8.90 -3.72 0.76
C TRP A 258 8.47 -3.04 -0.55
N VAL A 259 8.51 -3.80 -1.66
CA VAL A 259 8.03 -3.32 -2.96
C VAL A 259 6.52 -3.05 -2.89
N TYR A 260 5.76 -3.94 -2.25
CA TYR A 260 4.33 -3.76 -2.00
C TYR A 260 4.06 -2.51 -1.17
N LEU A 261 4.79 -2.35 -0.05
CA LEU A 261 4.64 -1.22 0.85
C LEU A 261 4.80 0.11 0.11
N THR A 262 5.91 0.27 -0.62
CA THR A 262 6.22 1.49 -1.38
C THR A 262 5.25 1.75 -2.52
N TRP A 263 4.70 0.68 -3.12
CA TRP A 263 3.68 0.79 -4.16
C TRP A 263 2.30 1.23 -3.63
N ILE A 264 1.89 0.74 -2.45
CA ILE A 264 0.56 1.00 -1.88
C ILE A 264 0.51 2.19 -0.92
N TRP A 265 1.66 2.69 -0.45
CA TRP A 265 1.78 3.62 0.67
C TRP A 265 0.76 4.77 0.65
N ASP A 266 0.86 5.65 -0.35
CA ASP A 266 -0.01 6.84 -0.46
C ASP A 266 -1.48 6.42 -0.60
N HIS A 267 -1.75 5.39 -1.42
CA HIS A 267 -3.11 4.90 -1.63
C HIS A 267 -3.74 4.34 -0.35
N PHE A 268 -2.96 3.66 0.49
CA PHE A 268 -3.43 3.13 1.76
C PHE A 268 -3.94 4.27 2.65
N PHE A 269 -3.14 5.31 2.85
CA PHE A 269 -3.51 6.44 3.70
C PHE A 269 -4.68 7.24 3.12
N GLU A 270 -4.66 7.54 1.83
CA GLU A 270 -5.69 8.38 1.21
C GLU A 270 -7.04 7.67 1.01
N ASN A 271 -7.01 6.37 0.67
CA ASN A 271 -8.19 5.67 0.17
C ASN A 271 -8.61 4.50 1.05
N VAL A 272 -7.69 3.80 1.70
CA VAL A 272 -8.01 2.58 2.47
C VAL A 272 -8.30 2.92 3.94
N LEU A 273 -7.39 3.64 4.60
CA LEU A 273 -7.45 3.98 6.01
C LEU A 273 -8.80 4.60 6.43
N PRO A 274 -9.38 5.58 5.70
CA PRO A 274 -10.64 6.21 6.09
C PRO A 274 -11.85 5.25 6.09
N GLN A 275 -11.71 4.09 5.46
CA GLN A 275 -12.76 3.06 5.42
C GLN A 275 -12.63 2.04 6.55
N LEU A 276 -11.53 2.07 7.32
CA LEU A 276 -11.27 1.15 8.43
C LEU A 276 -11.91 1.67 9.72
N SER A 277 -12.33 0.74 10.57
CA SER A 277 -12.73 1.00 11.96
C SER A 277 -11.94 0.07 12.87
N PHE A 278 -11.49 0.61 14.01
CA PHE A 278 -10.56 -0.05 14.92
C PHE A 278 -11.23 -0.35 16.26
N VAL A 279 -10.80 -1.45 16.89
CA VAL A 279 -11.10 -1.78 18.28
C VAL A 279 -9.80 -1.63 19.06
N LEU A 280 -9.79 -0.77 20.08
CA LEU A 280 -8.63 -0.64 20.97
C LEU A 280 -8.60 -1.84 21.91
N VAL A 281 -7.45 -2.52 21.97
CA VAL A 281 -7.18 -3.56 22.96
C VAL A 281 -6.40 -2.90 24.09
N GLU A 282 -7.05 -2.74 25.23
CA GLU A 282 -6.42 -2.24 26.47
C GLU A 282 -5.64 -3.35 27.19
#